data_AF-A0AAD4P0P9-F1
#
_entry.id   AF-A0AAD4P0P9-F1
#
_cell.length_a   1.000
_cell.length_b   1.000
_cell.length_c   1.000
_cell.angle_alpha   90.00
_cell.angle_beta   90.00
_cell.angle_gamma   90.00
#
_symmetry.space_group_name_H-M   'P 1'
#
loop_
_entity.id
_entity.type
_entity.pdbx_description
1 polymer ?
#
loop_
_entity_poly.entity_id
_entity_poly.type
_entity_poly.pdbx_seq_one_letter_code
_entity_poly.pdbx_strand_id
1 'polypeptide(L)'
;MSGDDVTEKVEVTFKDAARHQHEMLRAILERNAGVLGFIYASNAMQTRGGSMAMAATAFPLYSNNPNSSRFLSLFISPKEVIIGGDVNQQTYCHLFVVLDSLM
;
A
#
# COMPACT_ATOMS: atom_id res chain seq x y z
N MET A 1 -7.31 -37.32 33.54
CA MET A 1 -7.26 -36.59 32.25
C MET A 1 -7.19 -37.65 31.17
N SER A 2 -8.23 -37.76 30.33
CA SER A 2 -8.35 -38.79 29.29
C SER A 2 -7.41 -38.46 28.14
N GLY A 3 -6.88 -39.46 27.44
CA GLY A 3 -5.93 -39.27 26.32
C GLY A 3 -6.48 -38.36 25.20
N ASP A 4 -7.79 -38.32 25.04
CA ASP A 4 -8.49 -37.51 24.02
C ASP A 4 -8.30 -36.00 24.24
N ASP A 5 -8.30 -35.55 25.50
CA ASP A 5 -8.10 -34.13 25.90
C ASP A 5 -6.69 -33.63 25.55
N VAL A 6 -5.69 -34.50 25.66
CA VAL A 6 -4.30 -34.18 25.30
C VAL A 6 -4.16 -34.03 23.79
N THR A 7 -4.83 -34.90 23.02
CA THR A 7 -4.77 -34.89 21.56
C THR A 7 -5.44 -33.64 20.98
N GLU A 8 -6.61 -33.25 21.51
CA GLU A 8 -7.33 -32.04 21.09
C GLU A 8 -6.51 -30.77 21.35
N LYS A 9 -5.90 -30.68 22.53
CA LYS A 9 -5.09 -29.50 22.92
C LYS A 9 -3.84 -29.34 22.05
N VAL A 10 -3.22 -30.45 21.65
CA VAL A 10 -2.08 -30.44 20.73
C VAL A 10 -2.51 -29.94 19.34
N GLU A 11 -3.64 -30.42 18.81
CA GLU A 11 -4.15 -29.98 17.49
C GLU A 11 -4.49 -28.49 17.47
N VAL A 12 -5.17 -27.98 18.50
CA VAL A 12 -5.52 -26.56 18.63
C VAL A 12 -4.24 -25.71 18.63
N THR A 13 -3.21 -26.12 19.37
CA THR A 13 -1.94 -25.40 19.46
C THR A 13 -1.21 -25.34 18.11
N PHE A 14 -1.18 -26.44 17.35
CA PHE A 14 -0.58 -26.46 16.01
C PHE A 14 -1.34 -25.58 15.01
N LYS A 15 -2.68 -25.61 15.04
CA LYS A 15 -3.52 -24.72 14.21
C LYS A 15 -3.27 -23.25 14.53
N ASP A 16 -3.13 -22.92 15.80
CA ASP A 16 -2.91 -21.54 16.23
C ASP A 16 -1.51 -21.04 15.82
N ALA A 17 -0.49 -21.88 15.99
CA ALA A 17 0.86 -21.59 15.51
C ALA A 17 0.91 -21.35 13.99
N ALA A 18 0.24 -22.19 13.20
CA ALA A 18 0.19 -22.03 11.74
C ALA A 18 -0.54 -20.74 11.33
N ARG A 19 -1.61 -20.37 12.03
CA ARG A 19 -2.36 -19.13 11.79
C ARG A 19 -1.51 -17.91 12.12
N HIS A 20 -0.84 -17.94 13.26
CA HIS A 20 0.08 -16.88 13.68
C HIS A 20 1.25 -16.73 12.70
N GLN A 21 1.83 -17.83 12.21
CA GLN A 21 2.86 -17.80 11.17
C GLN A 21 2.37 -17.19 9.86
N HIS A 22 1.15 -17.53 9.42
CA HIS A 22 0.55 -16.97 8.21
C HIS A 22 0.29 -15.47 8.33
N GLU A 23 -0.23 -15.02 9.47
CA GLU A 23 -0.47 -13.60 9.75
C GLU A 23 0.84 -12.80 9.80
N MET A 24 1.88 -13.34 10.43
CA MET A 24 3.23 -12.77 10.44
C MET A 24 3.80 -12.63 9.02
N LEU A 25 3.74 -13.70 8.22
CA LEU A 25 4.25 -13.68 6.84
C LEU A 25 3.49 -12.67 5.99
N ARG A 26 2.17 -12.59 6.16
CA ARG A 26 1.33 -11.61 5.50
C ARG A 26 1.68 -10.19 5.92
N ALA A 27 1.86 -9.93 7.21
CA ALA A 27 2.24 -8.62 7.71
C ALA A 27 3.62 -8.18 7.19
N ILE A 28 4.59 -9.11 7.09
CA ILE A 28 5.91 -8.86 6.52
C ILE A 28 5.81 -8.55 5.02
N LEU A 29 5.04 -9.34 4.27
CA LEU A 29 4.84 -9.10 2.84
C LEU A 29 4.07 -7.80 2.58
N GLU A 30 3.02 -7.50 3.36
CA GLU A 30 2.30 -6.22 3.26
C GLU A 30 3.20 -5.02 3.64
N ARG A 31 4.19 -5.21 4.52
CA ARG A 31 5.20 -4.17 4.83
C ARG A 31 6.30 -4.04 3.79
N ASN A 32 6.73 -5.13 3.17
CA ASN A 32 7.96 -5.19 2.38
C ASN A 32 7.72 -5.39 0.86
N ALA A 33 6.51 -5.73 0.43
CA ALA A 33 6.17 -5.94 -0.98
C ALA A 33 5.55 -4.69 -1.61
N GLY A 34 6.23 -3.55 -1.46
CA GLY A 34 5.88 -2.36 -2.22
C GLY A 34 6.09 -2.60 -3.71
N VAL A 35 5.08 -2.28 -4.52
CA VAL A 35 5.14 -2.28 -5.97
C VAL A 35 5.92 -1.05 -6.43
N LEU A 36 6.97 -1.30 -7.22
CA LEU A 36 7.63 -0.22 -7.94
C LEU A 36 6.74 0.22 -9.12
N GLY A 37 6.09 1.36 -8.97
CA GLY A 37 5.27 1.98 -10.01
C GLY A 37 5.67 3.42 -10.24
N PHE A 38 5.95 3.77 -11.51
CA PHE A 38 6.14 5.15 -11.95
C PHE A 38 4.77 5.77 -12.26
N ILE A 39 4.09 6.23 -11.21
CA ILE A 39 2.75 6.81 -11.31
C ILE A 39 2.86 8.32 -11.16
N TYR A 40 2.23 9.03 -12.08
CA TYR A 40 2.21 10.48 -12.09
C TYR A 40 0.78 10.98 -12.06
N ALA A 41 0.53 11.99 -11.24
CA ALA A 41 -0.75 12.67 -11.19
C ALA A 41 -0.60 14.13 -11.55
N SER A 42 -1.39 14.55 -12.52
CA SER A 42 -1.53 15.96 -12.86
C SER A 42 -2.40 16.68 -11.82
N ASN A 43 -2.19 17.99 -11.69
CA ASN A 43 -2.94 18.82 -10.77
C ASN A 43 -4.45 18.77 -11.06
N ALA A 44 -5.22 18.62 -9.99
CA ALA A 44 -6.66 18.81 -10.03
C ALA A 44 -6.99 20.30 -10.25
N MET A 45 -7.85 20.60 -11.23
CA MET A 45 -8.28 21.97 -11.51
C MET A 45 -9.76 22.14 -11.18
N GLN A 46 -10.12 23.21 -10.48
CA GLN A 46 -11.52 23.56 -10.28
C GLN A 46 -12.05 24.30 -11.51
N THR A 47 -13.12 23.77 -12.09
CA THR A 47 -13.82 24.40 -13.22
C THR A 47 -14.63 25.60 -12.74
N ARG A 48 -15.00 26.50 -13.66
CA ARG A 48 -15.83 27.69 -13.35
C ARG A 48 -17.19 27.35 -12.71
N GLY A 49 -17.67 26.12 -12.90
CA GLY A 49 -18.91 25.62 -12.30
C GLY A 49 -18.74 24.99 -10.91
N GLY A 50 -17.55 25.08 -10.30
CA GLY A 50 -17.27 24.51 -8.98
C GLY A 50 -16.89 23.03 -8.97
N SER A 51 -17.05 22.32 -10.09
CA SER A 51 -16.63 20.91 -10.22
C SER A 51 -15.12 20.77 -10.40
N MET A 52 -14.53 19.77 -9.75
CA MET A 52 -13.10 19.44 -9.92
C MET A 52 -12.90 18.57 -11.17
N ALA A 53 -11.99 18.99 -12.06
CA ALA A 53 -11.57 18.25 -13.24
C ALA A 53 -10.17 17.68 -13.02
N MET A 54 -10.02 16.39 -13.25
CA MET A 54 -8.76 15.65 -13.08
C MET A 54 -8.78 14.35 -13.88
N ALA A 55 -7.61 13.73 -14.04
CA ALA A 55 -7.54 12.38 -14.60
C ALA A 55 -8.27 11.39 -13.68
N ALA A 56 -8.98 10.41 -14.26
CA ALA A 56 -9.71 9.40 -13.49
C ALA A 56 -8.80 8.63 -12.53
N THR A 57 -7.55 8.38 -12.94
CA THR A 57 -6.50 7.72 -12.14
C THR A 57 -5.98 8.59 -11.00
N ALA A 58 -6.12 9.91 -11.08
CA ALA A 58 -5.74 10.83 -10.03
C ALA A 58 -6.82 10.95 -8.94
N PHE A 59 -8.08 10.59 -9.23
CA PHE A 59 -9.18 10.72 -8.28
C PHE A 59 -8.93 10.07 -6.91
N PRO A 60 -8.37 8.84 -6.82
CA PRO A 60 -8.04 8.25 -5.52
C PRO A 60 -7.07 9.10 -4.69
N LEU A 61 -6.16 9.83 -5.34
CA LEU A 61 -5.15 10.64 -4.65
C LEU A 61 -5.74 11.86 -3.95
N TYR A 62 -6.83 12.41 -4.48
CA TYR A 62 -7.48 13.59 -3.91
C TYR A 62 -8.70 13.22 -3.05
N SER A 63 -9.10 11.95 -3.07
CA SER A 63 -10.18 11.42 -2.24
C SER A 63 -9.69 11.10 -0.83
N ASN A 64 -10.44 11.54 0.19
CA ASN A 64 -10.18 11.22 1.60
C ASN A 64 -10.79 9.85 2.01
N ASN A 65 -10.93 8.93 1.05
CA ASN A 65 -11.54 7.63 1.28
C ASN A 65 -10.49 6.63 1.83
N PRO A 66 -10.77 5.86 2.89
CA PRO A 66 -9.82 4.88 3.42
C PRO A 66 -9.42 3.76 2.43
N ASN A 67 -10.19 3.55 1.36
CA ASN A 67 -9.82 2.63 0.28
C ASN A 67 -8.78 3.24 -0.67
N SER A 68 -8.71 4.56 -0.82
CA SER A 68 -7.67 5.19 -1.64
C SER A 68 -6.29 5.12 -0.99
N SER A 69 -6.24 5.23 0.35
CA SER A 69 -5.00 5.03 1.11
C SER A 69 -4.46 3.60 0.99
N ARG A 70 -5.34 2.59 0.84
CA ARG A 70 -4.92 1.20 0.58
C ARG A 70 -4.33 0.99 -0.80
N PHE A 71 -4.86 1.68 -1.82
CA PHE A 71 -4.28 1.60 -3.17
C PHE A 71 -2.90 2.27 -3.19
N LEU A 72 -2.76 3.42 -2.52
CA LEU A 72 -1.48 4.13 -2.43
C LEU A 72 -0.43 3.39 -1.62
N SER A 73 -0.83 2.67 -0.56
CA SER A 73 0.10 1.87 0.24
C SER A 73 0.71 0.70 -0.51
N LEU A 74 0.19 0.35 -1.70
CA LEU A 74 0.82 -0.66 -2.56
C LEU A 74 2.08 -0.12 -3.22
N PHE A 75 2.26 1.20 -3.36
CA PHE A 75 3.40 1.78 -4.03
C PHE A 75 4.45 2.25 -3.03
N ILE A 76 5.72 2.06 -3.40
CA ILE A 76 6.87 2.47 -2.57
C ILE A 76 6.95 4.00 -2.50
N SER A 77 6.52 4.69 -3.56
CA SER A 77 6.61 6.14 -3.66
C SER A 77 5.50 6.83 -2.87
N PRO A 78 5.84 7.81 -2.02
CA PRO A 78 4.85 8.59 -1.26
C PRO A 78 3.87 9.33 -2.17
N LYS A 79 2.69 9.63 -1.64
CA LYS A 79 1.64 10.38 -2.34
C LYS A 79 2.14 11.76 -2.82
N GLU A 80 3.01 12.39 -2.06
CA GLU A 80 3.62 13.69 -2.34
C GLU A 80 4.58 13.64 -3.54
N VAL A 81 5.16 12.46 -3.80
CA VAL A 81 5.99 12.22 -5.00
C VAL A 81 5.12 11.94 -6.22
N ILE A 82 3.97 11.28 -6.03
CA ILE A 82 3.02 10.96 -7.12
C ILE A 82 2.23 12.21 -7.55
N ILE A 83 1.91 13.11 -6.61
CA ILE A 83 1.26 14.39 -6.90
C ILE A 83 2.34 15.45 -7.06
N GLY A 84 2.68 15.80 -8.30
CA GLY A 84 3.66 16.85 -8.56
C GLY A 84 3.32 17.69 -9.78
N GLY A 85 3.82 18.93 -9.77
CA GLY A 85 3.68 19.86 -10.89
C GLY A 85 4.68 19.62 -12.03
N ASP A 86 5.79 18.92 -11.76
CA ASP A 86 6.87 18.67 -12.72
C ASP A 86 7.17 17.17 -12.81
N VAL A 87 7.06 16.60 -14.01
CA VAL A 87 7.26 15.16 -14.25
C VAL A 87 8.72 14.75 -14.06
N ASN A 88 9.68 15.61 -14.39
CA ASN A 88 11.12 15.30 -14.22
C ASN A 88 11.47 15.23 -12.74
N GLN A 89 10.96 16.17 -11.94
CA GLN A 89 11.17 16.15 -10.49
C GLN A 89 10.54 14.90 -9.85
N GLN A 90 9.30 14.56 -10.24
CA GLN A 90 8.63 13.34 -9.77
C GLN A 90 9.41 12.09 -10.16
N THR A 91 9.90 12.01 -11.41
CA THR A 91 10.70 10.87 -11.89
C THR A 91 11.98 10.72 -11.08
N TYR A 92 12.69 11.82 -10.81
CA TYR A 92 13.89 11.80 -9.97
C TYR A 92 13.57 11.31 -8.55
N CYS A 93 12.50 11.82 -7.94
CA CYS A 93 12.05 11.39 -6.62
C CYS A 93 11.63 9.91 -6.59
N HIS A 94 10.94 9.41 -7.62
CA HIS A 94 10.62 7.99 -7.75
C HIS A 94 11.89 7.14 -7.74
N LEU A 95 12.86 7.48 -8.60
CA LEU A 95 14.15 6.78 -8.69
C LEU A 95 14.92 6.82 -7.37
N PHE A 96 14.93 7.97 -6.69
CA PHE A 96 15.59 8.12 -5.40
C PHE A 96 15.01 7.16 -4.34
N VAL A 97 13.68 7.07 -4.25
CA VAL A 97 13.00 6.14 -3.33
C VAL A 97 13.33 4.68 -3.65
N VAL A 98 13.47 4.31 -4.93
CA VAL A 98 13.90 2.96 -5.32
C VAL A 98 15.29 2.65 -4.83
N LEU A 99 16.23 3.57 -5.06
CA LEU A 99 17.63 3.38 -4.69
C LEU A 99 17.79 3.24 -3.18
N ASP A 100 17.08 4.07 -2.41
CA ASP A 100 17.03 3.99 -0.94
C ASP A 100 16.44 2.67 -0.44
N SER A 101 15.42 2.14 -1.13
CA SER A 101 14.80 0.85 -0.77
C SER A 101 15.65 -0.38 -1.13
N LEU A 102 16.69 -0.22 -1.96
CA LEU A 102 17.56 -1.30 -2.43
C LEU A 102 18.88 -1.39 -1.63
N MET A 103 19.23 -0.35 -0.87
CA MET A 103 20.48 -0.24 -0.11
C MET A 103 20.29 -0.61 1.36
#